data_AF-A0A9E1XNK6-F1
#
_entry.id   AF-A0A9E1XNK6-F1
#
_cell.length_a   1.000
_cell.length_b   1.000
_cell.length_c   1.000
_cell.angle_alpha   90.00
_cell.angle_beta   90.00
_cell.angle_gamma   90.00
#
_symmetry.space_group_name_H-M   'P 1'
#
loop_
_entity.id
_entity.type
_entity.pdbx_description
1 polymer ?
#
loop_
_entity_poly.entity_id
_entity_poly.type
_entity_poly.pdbx_seq_one_letter_code
_entity_poly.pdbx_strand_id
1 'polypeptide(L)'
;MTRHASALLIAVLMSCSVLPGAEPPRELRLHAIYVTNQDRPPRPDHQGRLHRIMVDVQAFYRDEMERNEYGPMTFPLDQDEKGRVRTHLVKLPWDFDPKTPFRTRRMTPEIAKVLKADG
;
A
#
# COMPACT_ATOMS: atom_id res chain seq x y z
N MET A 1 -66.00 12.64 27.36
CA MET A 1 -64.88 13.54 27.74
C MET A 1 -63.58 12.92 27.24
N THR A 2 -62.70 13.76 26.67
CA THR A 2 -61.22 13.60 26.53
C THR A 2 -60.61 12.55 25.58
N ARG A 3 -60.24 13.07 24.40
CA ARG A 3 -59.12 12.81 23.44
C ARG A 3 -57.96 11.91 23.91
N HIS A 4 -57.36 11.16 22.96
CA HIS A 4 -55.91 11.08 22.55
C HIS A 4 -55.76 9.92 21.54
N ALA A 5 -55.58 10.14 20.23
CA ALA A 5 -54.34 10.50 19.51
C ALA A 5 -53.16 9.52 19.70
N SER A 6 -52.60 9.09 18.57
CA SER A 6 -51.21 8.62 18.37
C SER A 6 -50.83 7.22 18.88
N ALA A 7 -50.56 6.31 17.95
CA ALA A 7 -49.21 6.17 17.41
C ALA A 7 -49.23 5.12 16.29
N LEU A 8 -49.26 5.60 15.04
CA LEU A 8 -48.92 4.80 13.87
C LEU A 8 -47.44 4.42 14.02
N LEU A 9 -47.17 3.19 14.43
CA LEU A 9 -45.82 2.65 14.59
C LEU A 9 -45.24 2.40 13.20
N ILE A 10 -44.70 3.45 12.57
CA ILE A 10 -43.87 3.32 11.36
C ILE A 10 -42.55 2.71 11.82
N ALA A 11 -42.47 1.38 11.78
CA ALA A 11 -41.22 0.66 11.83
C ALA A 11 -40.43 1.01 10.56
N VAL A 12 -39.58 2.03 10.64
CA VAL A 12 -38.55 2.30 9.63
C VAL A 12 -37.52 1.16 9.76
N LEU A 13 -37.81 0.06 9.08
CA LEU A 13 -36.83 -0.95 8.72
C LEU A 13 -35.82 -0.27 7.80
N MET A 14 -34.80 0.34 8.40
CA MET A 14 -33.56 0.71 7.73
C MET A 14 -32.83 -0.59 7.40
N SER A 15 -33.38 -1.35 6.45
CA SER A 15 -32.66 -2.42 5.78
C SER A 15 -31.65 -1.71 4.89
N CYS A 16 -30.45 -1.48 5.45
CA CYS A 16 -29.26 -1.20 4.66
C CYS A 16 -29.08 -2.41 3.75
N SER A 17 -29.66 -2.34 2.54
CA SER A 17 -29.32 -3.22 1.45
C SER A 17 -27.83 -3.04 1.18
N VAL A 18 -27.03 -3.98 1.71
CA VAL A 18 -25.67 -4.20 1.24
C VAL A 18 -25.80 -4.43 -0.26
N LEU A 19 -25.34 -3.48 -1.07
CA LEU A 19 -25.36 -3.59 -2.51
C LEU A 19 -24.52 -4.82 -2.91
N PRO A 20 -25.12 -5.89 -3.46
CA PRO A 20 -24.35 -7.01 -3.96
C PRO A 20 -23.52 -6.50 -5.15
N GLY A 21 -22.21 -6.42 -4.97
CA GLY A 21 -21.28 -5.94 -6.01
C GLY A 21 -20.31 -4.84 -5.57
N ALA A 22 -20.45 -4.30 -4.35
CA ALA A 22 -19.36 -3.52 -3.77
C ALA A 22 -18.23 -4.48 -3.38
N GLU A 23 -17.18 -4.55 -4.20
CA GLU A 23 -15.93 -5.18 -3.76
C GLU A 23 -15.48 -4.52 -2.46
N PRO A 24 -14.98 -5.29 -1.47
CA PRO A 24 -14.47 -4.70 -0.24
C PRO A 24 -13.40 -3.66 -0.59
N PRO A 25 -13.32 -2.53 0.14
CA PRO A 25 -12.32 -1.51 -0.13
C PRO A 25 -10.94 -2.14 -0.25
N ARG A 26 -10.28 -1.95 -1.39
CA ARG A 26 -8.92 -2.46 -1.59
C ARG A 26 -8.01 -1.74 -0.59
N GLU A 27 -7.43 -2.48 0.34
CA GLU A 27 -6.38 -1.95 1.21
C GLU A 27 -5.18 -1.54 0.35
N LEU A 28 -5.01 -0.23 0.16
CA LEU A 28 -3.88 0.31 -0.57
C LEU A 28 -2.64 0.20 0.33
N ARG A 29 -1.63 -0.54 -0.12
CA ARG A 29 -0.33 -0.66 0.54
C ARG A 29 0.76 -0.11 -0.36
N LEU A 30 1.76 0.52 0.25
CA LEU A 30 2.95 0.97 -0.45
C LEU A 30 3.91 -0.21 -0.64
N HIS A 31 4.10 -0.63 -1.89
CA HIS A 31 5.05 -1.68 -2.26
C HIS A 31 6.45 -1.10 -2.50
N ALA A 32 7.46 -1.77 -1.96
CA ALA A 32 8.86 -1.43 -2.18
C ALA A 32 9.48 -2.31 -3.27
N ILE A 33 9.94 -1.68 -4.36
CA ILE A 33 10.53 -2.37 -5.51
C ILE A 33 12.02 -2.03 -5.60
N TYR A 34 12.89 -3.04 -5.47
CA TYR A 34 14.32 -2.89 -5.71
C TYR A 34 14.63 -3.35 -7.13
N VAL A 35 14.97 -2.42 -8.01
CA VAL A 35 15.31 -2.77 -9.39
C VAL A 35 16.82 -2.79 -9.62
N THR A 36 17.30 -3.81 -10.32
CA THR A 36 18.71 -3.97 -10.66
C THR A 36 18.89 -4.57 -12.04
N ASN A 37 20.03 -4.32 -12.68
CA ASN A 37 20.36 -4.87 -14.00
C ASN A 37 21.02 -6.24 -13.87
N GLN A 38 21.07 -7.02 -14.95
CA GLN A 38 21.62 -8.37 -14.88
C GLN A 38 23.12 -8.41 -14.53
N ASP A 39 23.86 -7.40 -14.99
CA ASP A 39 25.30 -7.17 -14.76
C ASP A 39 25.60 -6.55 -13.38
N ARG A 40 24.56 -6.18 -12.63
CA ARG A 40 24.69 -5.52 -11.32
C ARG A 40 23.95 -6.33 -10.26
N PRO A 41 24.66 -7.07 -9.39
CA PRO A 41 24.00 -7.77 -8.31
C PRO A 41 23.38 -6.78 -7.31
N PRO A 42 22.27 -7.15 -6.63
CA PRO A 42 21.72 -6.32 -5.57
C PRO A 42 22.75 -6.19 -4.44
N ARG A 43 22.76 -5.03 -3.78
CA ARG A 43 23.66 -4.81 -2.64
C ARG A 43 23.30 -5.79 -1.51
N PRO A 44 24.30 -6.32 -0.76
CA PRO A 44 24.05 -7.13 0.43
C PRO A 44 23.12 -6.42 1.41
N ASP A 45 22.27 -7.13 2.15
CA ASP A 45 21.32 -6.54 3.13
C ASP A 45 20.44 -5.41 2.57
N HIS A 46 20.05 -5.46 1.29
CA HIS A 46 19.16 -4.42 0.73
C HIS A 46 17.79 -4.37 1.43
N GLN A 47 17.24 -5.52 1.83
CA GLN A 47 15.97 -5.62 2.54
C GLN A 47 16.04 -4.99 3.94
N GLY A 48 17.06 -5.34 4.74
CA GLY A 48 17.22 -4.81 6.08
C GLY A 48 17.51 -3.30 6.07
N ARG A 49 18.33 -2.83 5.13
CA ARG A 49 18.54 -1.38 4.94
C ARG A 49 17.25 -0.65 4.61
N LEU A 50 16.46 -1.17 3.66
CA LEU A 50 15.24 -0.51 3.24
C LEU A 50 14.20 -0.49 4.36
N HIS A 51 14.05 -1.60 5.09
CA HIS A 51 13.16 -1.67 6.24
C HIS A 51 13.49 -0.60 7.28
N ARG A 52 14.76 -0.45 7.69
CA ARG A 52 15.17 0.60 8.65
C ARG A 52 14.77 1.99 8.17
N ILE A 53 15.10 2.33 6.92
CA ILE A 53 14.78 3.64 6.34
C ILE A 53 13.26 3.88 6.32
N MET A 54 12.49 2.89 5.88
CA MET A 54 11.04 3.06 5.75
C MET A 54 10.32 3.15 7.10
N VAL A 55 10.83 2.49 8.15
CA VAL A 55 10.33 2.66 9.52
C VAL A 55 10.56 4.09 10.01
N ASP A 56 11.75 4.66 9.76
CA ASP A 56 12.06 6.05 10.13
C ASP A 56 11.17 7.04 9.34
N VAL A 57 10.95 6.79 8.04
CA VAL A 57 10.04 7.62 7.22
C VAL A 57 8.60 7.52 7.72
N GLN A 58 8.10 6.32 8.05
CA GLN A 58 6.76 6.17 8.62
C GLN A 58 6.62 6.93 9.94
N ALA A 59 7.67 6.93 10.77
CA ALA A 59 7.68 7.68 12.03
C ALA A 59 7.60 9.19 11.79
N PHE A 60 8.44 9.72 10.89
CA PHE A 60 8.38 11.12 10.50
C PHE A 60 6.97 11.53 10.03
N TYR A 61 6.34 10.76 9.14
CA TYR A 61 4.99 11.08 8.66
C TYR A 61 3.95 11.00 9.77
N ARG A 62 4.05 10.01 10.66
CA ARG A 62 3.15 9.89 11.81
C ARG A 62 3.23 11.12 12.72
N ASP A 63 4.44 11.53 13.05
CA ASP A 63 4.68 12.65 13.96
C ASP A 63 4.21 13.98 13.33
N GLU A 64 4.46 14.19 12.02
CA GLU A 64 3.99 15.37 11.31
C GLU A 64 2.46 15.36 11.14
N MET A 65 1.82 14.20 10.89
CA MET A 65 0.36 14.12 10.83
C MET A 65 -0.28 14.44 12.18
N GLU A 66 0.31 13.96 13.29
CA GLU A 66 -0.14 14.30 14.64
C GLU A 66 0.04 15.79 14.93
N ARG A 67 1.19 16.36 14.60
CA ARG A 67 1.48 17.79 14.75
C ARG A 67 0.51 18.70 13.99
N ASN A 68 0.01 18.24 12.85
CA ASN A 68 -0.94 18.97 12.02
C ASN A 68 -2.40 18.60 12.32
N GLU A 69 -2.69 18.03 13.50
CA GLU A 69 -4.04 17.75 14.01
C GLU A 69 -4.84 16.69 13.21
N TYR A 70 -4.17 15.87 12.39
CA TYR A 70 -4.78 14.73 11.69
C TYR A 70 -4.71 13.42 12.49
N GLY A 71 -4.07 13.43 13.66
CA GLY A 71 -3.76 12.25 14.46
C GLY A 71 -2.53 11.48 13.94
N PRO A 72 -2.09 10.42 14.65
CA PRO A 72 -0.84 9.71 14.38
C PRO A 72 -0.97 8.74 13.20
N MET A 73 -1.24 9.27 12.00
CA MET A 73 -1.45 8.50 10.78
C MET A 73 -0.19 8.42 9.93
N THR A 74 0.02 7.27 9.27
CA THR A 74 1.07 7.11 8.25
C THR A 74 0.59 6.16 7.16
N PHE A 75 1.30 6.09 6.04
CA PHE A 75 0.94 5.19 4.95
C PHE A 75 1.23 3.72 5.33
N PRO A 76 0.37 2.77 4.99
CA PRO A 76 0.61 1.35 5.24
C PRO A 76 1.68 0.81 4.27
N LEU A 77 2.67 0.10 4.82
CA LEU A 77 3.69 -0.59 4.03
C LEU A 77 3.25 -2.02 3.74
N ASP A 78 3.61 -2.52 2.56
CA ASP A 78 3.56 -3.96 2.32
C ASP A 78 4.65 -4.66 3.15
N GLN A 79 4.24 -5.62 3.97
CA GLN A 79 5.09 -6.28 4.95
C GLN A 79 5.10 -7.81 4.74
N ASP A 80 6.21 -8.43 5.09
CA ASP A 80 6.31 -9.88 5.19
C ASP A 80 5.67 -10.40 6.48
N GLU A 81 5.65 -11.72 6.64
CA GLU A 81 5.10 -12.40 7.82
C GLU A 81 5.83 -12.03 9.13
N LYS A 82 7.01 -11.42 9.04
CA LYS A 82 7.82 -10.96 10.18
C LYS A 82 7.65 -9.47 10.45
N GLY A 83 6.72 -8.79 9.76
CA GLY A 83 6.48 -7.36 9.89
C GLY A 83 7.58 -6.49 9.27
N ARG A 84 8.48 -7.06 8.46
CA ARG A 84 9.50 -6.29 7.74
C ARG A 84 8.96 -5.84 6.40
N VAL A 85 9.49 -4.74 5.88
CA VAL A 85 9.08 -4.24 4.56
C VAL A 85 9.40 -5.29 3.50
N ARG A 86 8.36 -5.77 2.81
CA ARG A 86 8.53 -6.70 1.69
C ARG A 86 9.20 -5.93 0.55
N THR A 87 10.37 -6.42 0.14
CA THR A 87 11.13 -5.82 -0.97
C THR A 87 11.06 -6.74 -2.18
N HIS A 88 10.36 -6.29 -3.22
CA HIS A 88 10.24 -7.00 -4.48
C HIS A 88 11.51 -6.77 -5.32
N LEU A 89 12.36 -7.79 -5.46
CA LEU A 89 13.59 -7.70 -6.25
C LEU A 89 13.29 -7.94 -7.73
N VAL A 90 13.51 -6.90 -8.54
CA VAL A 90 13.35 -6.97 -10.00
C VAL A 90 14.71 -6.97 -10.65
N LYS A 91 15.07 -8.07 -11.31
CA LYS A 91 16.29 -8.17 -12.12
C LYS A 91 15.95 -7.97 -13.58
N LEU A 92 16.41 -6.86 -14.15
CA LEU A 92 16.22 -6.53 -15.56
C LEU A 92 17.12 -7.42 -16.43
N PRO A 93 16.63 -7.91 -17.59
CA PRO A 93 17.39 -8.81 -18.47
C PRO A 93 18.40 -8.08 -19.38
N TRP A 94 18.76 -6.83 -19.06
CA TRP A 94 19.71 -6.04 -19.83
C TRP A 94 20.75 -5.40 -18.91
N ASP A 95 21.93 -5.13 -19.47
CA ASP A 95 23.02 -4.50 -18.75
C ASP A 95 22.74 -3.03 -18.48
N PHE A 96 23.36 -2.48 -17.44
CA PHE A 96 23.26 -1.06 -17.14
C PHE A 96 24.01 -0.22 -18.18
N ASP A 97 23.30 0.69 -18.83
CA ASP A 97 23.89 1.71 -19.71
C ASP A 97 23.61 3.11 -19.12
N PRO A 98 24.64 3.85 -18.68
CA PRO A 98 24.47 5.20 -18.12
C PRO A 98 23.95 6.22 -19.13
N LYS A 99 24.07 5.96 -20.44
CA LYS A 99 23.55 6.84 -21.50
C LYS A 99 22.07 6.61 -21.76
N THR A 100 21.55 5.46 -21.39
CA THR A 100 20.14 5.16 -21.54
C THR A 100 19.34 5.98 -20.52
N PRO A 101 18.37 6.82 -20.97
CA PRO A 101 17.56 7.60 -20.04
C PRO A 101 16.68 6.71 -19.18
N PHE A 102 16.53 7.08 -17.90
CA PHE A 102 15.64 6.39 -16.99
C PHE A 102 14.18 6.54 -17.45
N ARG A 103 13.55 5.42 -17.82
CA ARG A 103 12.15 5.37 -18.24
C ARG A 103 11.42 4.24 -17.51
N THR A 104 10.59 4.60 -16.55
CA THR A 104 9.79 3.65 -15.74
C THR A 104 8.99 2.69 -16.62
N ARG A 105 8.38 3.19 -17.71
CA ARG A 105 7.58 2.38 -18.65
C ARG A 105 8.33 1.19 -19.26
N ARG A 106 9.67 1.28 -19.41
CA ARG A 106 10.49 0.17 -19.92
C ARG A 106 10.57 -0.98 -18.91
N MET A 107 10.52 -0.66 -17.63
CA MET A 107 10.69 -1.59 -16.51
C MET A 107 9.34 -2.15 -16.02
N THR A 108 8.24 -1.48 -16.34
CA THR A 108 6.88 -1.86 -15.93
C THR A 108 6.53 -3.34 -16.19
N PRO A 109 6.87 -3.94 -17.34
CA PRO A 109 6.57 -5.37 -17.58
C PRO A 109 7.26 -6.30 -16.57
N GLU A 110 8.54 -6.07 -16.29
CA GLU A 110 9.31 -6.88 -15.33
C GLU A 110 8.85 -6.66 -13.90
N ILE A 111 8.51 -5.41 -13.55
CA ILE A 111 7.92 -5.08 -12.24
C ILE A 111 6.58 -5.81 -12.06
N ALA A 112 5.67 -5.72 -13.05
CA ALA A 112 4.36 -6.34 -12.98
C ALA A 112 4.46 -7.87 -12.88
N LYS A 113 5.42 -8.48 -13.59
CA LYS A 113 5.72 -9.90 -13.51
C LYS A 113 6.14 -10.32 -12.10
N VAL A 114 7.04 -9.57 -11.46
CA VAL A 114 7.50 -9.87 -10.10
C VAL A 114 6.38 -9.65 -9.08
N LEU A 115 5.68 -8.52 -9.14
CA LEU A 115 4.57 -8.25 -8.21
C LEU A 115 3.50 -9.35 -8.29
N LYS A 116 3.10 -9.78 -9.50
CA LYS A 116 2.14 -10.87 -9.69
C LYS A 116 2.64 -12.21 -9.13
N ALA A 117 3.95 -12.45 -9.15
CA ALA A 117 4.53 -13.68 -8.61
C ALA A 117 4.61 -13.66 -7.08
N ASP A 118 4.80 -12.49 -6.49
CA ASP A 118 4.96 -12.32 -5.05
C ASP A 118 3.63 -12.26 -4.28
N GLY A 119 2.50 -11.99 -4.95
CA GLY A 119 1.14 -12.01 -4.40
C GLY A 119 0.38 -10.72 -4.62
#